data_AF-A0A4Q9MWH4-F1
#
_entry.id   AF-A0A4Q9MWH4-F1
#
_cell.length_a   1.000
_cell.length_b   1.000
_cell.length_c   1.000
_cell.angle_alpha   90.00
_cell.angle_beta   90.00
_cell.angle_gamma   90.00
#
_symmetry.space_group_name_H-M   'P 1'
#
loop_
_entity.id
_entity.type
_entity.pdbx_description
1 polymer ?
#
loop_
_entity_poly.entity_id
_entity_poly.type
_entity_poly.pdbx_seq_one_letter_code
_entity_poly.pdbx_strand_id
1 'polypeptide(L)'
;MRPAAALAALLSSAPGALATYTLVREYSGSSFFTGWDFYGNYDNLTNGDVTWVTQANATQSKLSYVDDAGHAIIKVDNTTFVPYNYKRDSVRITSTDYFSVGSVFVFDANHLPYGCSVWPSFWTKGQNWPIGGEIDIIEAVNRMTYNQMALHTQDGCTQPSSVTQSGTTGSTNCTQDAGCTVAENQSNSYGDNFANAGGGVWAAQLDVSGIFIWFWTRASVPSSVSGAKKSIDTSSWGTPSAAYPSSSCNITEFFTPQQLVIDITLCGDWAGGASVYESTCGGDGSATACYINNVINNGSNYADAYFSINYVKVFSLTDGVLVPSASGGSTVLVTESASDATSEPSASSTTGSQSGNKAATLGANAYVAVAGATVLAAVSWILL
;
A
#
# COMPACT_ATOMS: atom_id res chain seq x y z
N MET A 1 37.87 25.35 -58.54
CA MET A 1 37.42 24.38 -57.52
C MET A 1 37.68 24.98 -56.15
N ARG A 2 36.64 25.37 -55.42
CA ARG A 2 36.74 25.92 -54.05
C ARG A 2 36.35 24.82 -53.07
N PRO A 3 37.10 24.55 -51.98
CA PRO A 3 36.71 23.54 -51.01
C PRO A 3 35.63 24.14 -50.09
N ALA A 4 34.50 23.46 -50.00
CA ALA A 4 33.48 23.75 -49.00
C ALA A 4 33.90 23.11 -47.67
N ALA A 5 34.06 23.93 -46.64
CA ALA A 5 34.31 23.47 -45.27
C ALA A 5 32.99 22.90 -44.70
N ALA A 6 33.00 21.62 -44.36
CA ALA A 6 31.89 20.97 -43.66
C ALA A 6 31.91 21.41 -42.19
N LEU A 7 30.86 22.11 -41.77
CA LEU A 7 30.64 22.50 -40.38
C LEU A 7 30.02 21.30 -39.64
N ALA A 8 30.82 20.61 -38.83
CA ALA A 8 30.33 19.55 -37.95
C ALA A 8 29.56 20.20 -36.78
N ALA A 9 28.23 20.04 -36.77
CA ALA A 9 27.42 20.42 -35.62
C ALA A 9 27.64 19.39 -34.50
N LEU A 10 28.36 19.78 -33.45
CA LEU A 10 28.36 19.04 -32.19
C LEU A 10 26.97 19.22 -31.55
N LEU A 11 26.15 18.18 -31.60
CA LEU A 11 24.98 18.07 -30.75
C LEU A 11 25.48 17.86 -29.31
N SER A 12 25.47 18.93 -28.52
CA SER A 12 25.61 18.86 -27.07
C SER A 12 24.37 18.17 -26.51
N SER A 13 24.45 16.85 -26.31
CA SER A 13 23.52 16.13 -25.45
C SER A 13 23.69 16.67 -24.02
N ALA A 14 22.77 17.52 -23.57
CA ALA A 14 22.70 17.85 -22.15
C ALA A 14 22.49 16.53 -21.38
N PRO A 15 23.32 16.20 -20.38
CA PRO A 15 22.99 15.10 -19.49
C PRO A 15 21.63 15.44 -18.87
N GLY A 16 20.64 14.56 -19.05
CA GLY A 16 19.39 14.67 -18.30
C GLY A 16 19.74 14.72 -16.83
N ALA A 17 19.21 15.71 -16.10
CA ALA A 17 19.39 15.76 -14.66
C ALA A 17 18.88 14.44 -14.07
N LEU A 18 19.77 13.68 -13.42
CA LEU A 18 19.41 12.46 -12.73
C LEU A 18 18.41 12.82 -11.63
N ALA A 19 17.19 12.30 -11.71
CA ALA A 19 16.13 12.58 -10.75
C ALA A 19 16.47 11.88 -9.43
N THR A 20 16.98 12.64 -8.47
CA THR A 20 17.22 12.17 -7.10
C THR A 20 15.96 12.44 -6.27
N TYR A 21 15.32 11.38 -5.77
CA TYR A 21 14.14 11.50 -4.91
C TYR A 21 14.59 11.61 -3.45
N THR A 22 14.02 12.51 -2.65
CA THR A 22 14.34 12.73 -1.24
C THR A 22 13.33 12.03 -0.33
N LEU A 23 13.76 11.52 0.82
CA LEU A 23 12.88 10.84 1.77
C LEU A 23 11.85 11.83 2.33
N VAL A 24 10.56 11.53 2.16
CA VAL A 24 9.45 12.35 2.69
C VAL A 24 8.67 11.64 3.79
N ARG A 25 8.71 10.31 3.84
CA ARG A 25 8.03 9.50 4.86
C ARG A 25 8.75 8.20 5.12
N GLU A 26 8.83 7.81 6.39
CA GLU A 26 9.27 6.49 6.82
C GLU A 26 8.30 5.94 7.88
N TYR A 27 7.81 4.73 7.65
CA TYR A 27 7.05 3.92 8.61
C TYR A 27 7.95 2.76 9.03
N SER A 28 8.51 2.82 10.24
CA SER A 28 9.41 1.80 10.78
C SER A 28 9.40 1.78 12.31
N GLY A 29 9.90 0.68 12.88
CA GLY A 29 10.10 0.52 14.32
C GLY A 29 8.81 0.70 15.14
N SER A 30 8.96 1.17 16.39
CA SER A 30 7.84 1.37 17.31
C SER A 30 6.77 2.36 16.80
N SER A 31 7.14 3.24 15.88
CA SER A 31 6.26 4.22 15.26
C SER A 31 5.57 3.74 13.99
N PHE A 32 5.81 2.51 13.52
CA PHE A 32 5.32 2.03 12.23
C PHE A 32 3.82 2.30 12.02
N PHE A 33 2.98 2.02 13.03
CA PHE A 33 1.53 2.19 12.96
C PHE A 33 1.04 3.63 13.21
N THR A 34 1.94 4.62 13.23
CA THR A 34 1.58 6.04 13.25
C THR A 34 1.36 6.54 11.84
N GLY A 35 0.32 7.34 11.60
CA GLY A 35 -0.03 7.84 10.25
C GLY A 35 -0.78 6.82 9.40
N TRP A 36 -1.47 5.88 10.03
CA TRP A 36 -2.31 4.87 9.38
C TRP A 36 -3.73 4.89 9.95
N ASP A 37 -4.71 4.85 9.06
CA ASP A 37 -6.11 4.63 9.39
C ASP A 37 -6.45 3.13 9.30
N PHE A 38 -7.02 2.58 10.37
CA PHE A 38 -7.52 1.20 10.41
C PHE A 38 -8.98 1.17 9.92
N TYR A 39 -9.28 0.28 8.97
CA TYR A 39 -10.57 0.29 8.27
C TYR A 39 -11.80 0.10 9.18
N GLY A 40 -11.74 -0.86 10.12
CA GLY A 40 -12.78 -1.02 11.15
C GLY A 40 -14.14 -1.50 10.63
N ASN A 41 -14.19 -2.27 9.54
CA ASN A 41 -15.41 -2.78 8.93
C ASN A 41 -15.17 -4.13 8.23
N TYR A 42 -16.25 -4.86 7.92
CA TYR A 42 -16.16 -6.05 7.06
C TYR A 42 -15.65 -5.69 5.67
N ASP A 43 -15.07 -6.67 4.97
CA ASP A 43 -14.68 -6.46 3.58
C ASP A 43 -15.90 -6.33 2.67
N ASN A 44 -16.24 -5.07 2.39
CA ASN A 44 -17.27 -4.65 1.46
C ASN A 44 -16.68 -4.12 0.15
N LEU A 45 -15.39 -4.34 -0.09
CA LEU A 45 -14.64 -3.82 -1.24
C LEU A 45 -14.34 -4.93 -2.25
N THR A 46 -13.92 -6.09 -1.76
CA THR A 46 -13.57 -7.30 -2.54
C THR A 46 -14.38 -8.53 -2.12
N ASN A 47 -15.47 -8.29 -1.39
CA ASN A 47 -16.40 -9.31 -0.88
C ASN A 47 -15.74 -10.42 -0.04
N GLY A 48 -14.58 -10.14 0.56
CA GLY A 48 -13.85 -11.11 1.35
C GLY A 48 -14.54 -11.55 2.63
N ASP A 49 -14.11 -12.71 3.13
CA ASP A 49 -14.60 -13.33 4.34
C ASP A 49 -13.82 -12.90 5.59
N VAL A 50 -13.55 -11.59 5.65
CA VAL A 50 -12.88 -10.94 6.77
C VAL A 50 -13.69 -9.83 7.42
N THR A 51 -13.45 -9.62 8.70
CA THR A 51 -13.69 -8.35 9.37
C THR A 51 -12.36 -7.66 9.60
N TRP A 52 -12.13 -6.52 8.94
CA TRP A 52 -10.95 -5.71 9.23
C TRP A 52 -11.21 -4.90 10.49
N VAL A 53 -10.55 -5.27 11.58
CA VAL A 53 -10.86 -4.71 12.89
C VAL A 53 -10.25 -3.31 13.08
N THR A 54 -10.76 -2.57 14.06
CA THR A 54 -10.21 -1.26 14.46
C THR A 54 -8.81 -1.41 15.06
N GLN A 55 -8.04 -0.31 15.14
CA GLN A 55 -6.70 -0.33 15.74
C GLN A 55 -6.69 -0.87 17.18
N ALA A 56 -7.69 -0.49 17.98
CA ALA A 56 -7.82 -0.94 19.37
C ALA A 56 -7.99 -2.47 19.43
N ASN A 57 -8.88 -3.02 18.61
CA ASN A 57 -9.11 -4.47 18.53
C ASN A 57 -7.90 -5.21 17.95
N ALA A 58 -7.28 -4.66 16.90
CA ALA A 58 -6.09 -5.25 16.29
C ALA A 58 -4.92 -5.34 17.29
N THR A 59 -4.72 -4.29 18.10
CA THR A 59 -3.68 -4.26 19.13
C THR A 59 -4.01 -5.23 20.27
N GLN A 60 -5.26 -5.23 20.73
CA GLN A 60 -5.72 -6.10 21.83
C GLN A 60 -5.59 -7.59 21.45
N SER A 61 -5.99 -7.94 20.23
CA SER A 61 -5.95 -9.31 19.71
C SER A 61 -4.61 -9.68 19.07
N LYS A 62 -3.60 -8.81 19.13
CA LYS A 62 -2.27 -9.01 18.53
C LYS A 62 -2.32 -9.34 17.03
N LEU A 63 -3.25 -8.71 16.31
CA LEU A 63 -3.34 -8.73 14.84
C LEU A 63 -2.49 -7.65 14.18
N SER A 64 -2.21 -6.56 14.91
CA SER A 64 -1.16 -5.61 14.55
C SER A 64 -0.31 -5.25 15.77
N TYR A 65 1.01 -5.34 15.62
CA TYR A 65 1.98 -4.98 16.67
C TYR A 65 3.39 -4.87 16.10
N VAL A 66 4.30 -4.28 16.85
CA VAL A 66 5.74 -4.30 16.55
C VAL A 66 6.38 -5.38 17.41
N ASP A 67 7.12 -6.30 16.78
CA ASP A 67 7.82 -7.38 17.49
C ASP A 67 9.09 -6.88 18.22
N ASP A 68 9.73 -7.77 18.97
CA ASP A 68 10.94 -7.42 19.75
C ASP A 68 12.15 -7.07 18.86
N ALA A 69 12.13 -7.46 17.58
CA ALA A 69 13.14 -7.10 16.60
C ALA A 69 12.85 -5.77 15.89
N GLY A 70 11.70 -5.14 16.18
CA GLY A 70 11.28 -3.87 15.62
C GLY A 70 10.54 -4.00 14.28
N HIS A 71 10.16 -5.20 13.87
CA HIS A 71 9.36 -5.40 12.67
C HIS A 71 7.89 -5.15 12.96
N ALA A 72 7.19 -4.52 12.02
CA ALA A 72 5.75 -4.41 12.08
C ALA A 72 5.10 -5.71 11.59
N ILE A 73 4.25 -6.27 12.45
CA ILE A 73 3.47 -7.48 12.19
C ILE A 73 2.02 -7.08 11.91
N ILE A 74 1.48 -7.56 10.80
CA ILE A 74 0.06 -7.45 10.43
C ILE A 74 -0.41 -8.85 10.05
N LYS A 75 -1.43 -9.40 10.72
CA LYS A 75 -1.81 -10.81 10.55
C LYS A 75 -3.31 -11.06 10.60
N VAL A 76 -3.71 -12.19 10.02
CA VAL A 76 -5.03 -12.79 10.19
C VAL A 76 -5.13 -13.42 11.59
N ASP A 77 -6.31 -13.37 12.20
CA ASP A 77 -6.57 -14.11 13.43
C ASP A 77 -6.44 -15.62 13.21
N ASN A 78 -5.44 -16.20 13.88
CA ASN A 78 -5.12 -17.61 13.81
C ASN A 78 -5.44 -18.38 15.11
N THR A 79 -6.23 -17.79 16.02
CA THR A 79 -6.48 -18.33 17.37
C THR A 79 -7.94 -18.54 17.70
N THR A 80 -8.85 -17.69 17.21
CA THR A 80 -10.26 -17.78 17.62
C THR A 80 -11.05 -18.77 16.77
N PHE A 81 -12.13 -19.27 17.38
CA PHE A 81 -13.16 -20.05 16.72
C PHE A 81 -14.16 -19.13 16.02
N VAL A 82 -14.36 -19.31 14.72
CA VAL A 82 -15.32 -18.55 13.90
C VAL A 82 -16.53 -19.45 13.61
N PRO A 83 -17.74 -19.16 14.11
CA PRO A 83 -18.93 -19.93 13.79
C PRO A 83 -19.31 -19.79 12.30
N TYR A 84 -20.06 -20.77 11.79
CA TYR A 84 -20.66 -20.66 10.46
C TYR A 84 -21.47 -19.36 10.32
N ASN A 85 -21.37 -18.73 9.16
CA ASN A 85 -21.97 -17.44 8.81
C ASN A 85 -21.34 -16.21 9.51
N TYR A 86 -20.16 -16.36 10.10
CA TYR A 86 -19.31 -15.25 10.58
C TYR A 86 -18.00 -15.17 9.79
N LYS A 87 -17.34 -14.02 9.86
CA LYS A 87 -16.08 -13.72 9.18
C LYS A 87 -14.91 -13.76 10.15
N ARG A 88 -13.70 -13.95 9.63
CA ARG A 88 -12.47 -14.00 10.43
C ARG A 88 -11.85 -12.61 10.56
N ASP A 89 -11.30 -12.31 11.73
CA ASP A 89 -10.68 -11.00 11.94
C ASP A 89 -9.33 -10.90 11.21
N SER A 90 -9.09 -9.73 10.61
CA SER A 90 -7.86 -9.36 9.93
C SER A 90 -7.65 -7.85 10.05
N VAL A 91 -6.67 -7.29 9.34
CA VAL A 91 -6.32 -5.88 9.37
C VAL A 91 -6.19 -5.32 7.96
N ARG A 92 -6.75 -4.14 7.76
CA ARG A 92 -6.50 -3.24 6.63
C ARG A 92 -6.11 -1.88 7.19
N ILE A 93 -4.97 -1.38 6.76
CA ILE A 93 -4.50 -0.04 7.08
C ILE A 93 -4.28 0.78 5.81
N THR A 94 -4.56 2.07 5.88
CA THR A 94 -4.34 3.03 4.79
C THR A 94 -3.59 4.24 5.32
N SER A 95 -2.54 4.69 4.63
CA SER A 95 -1.76 5.84 5.09
C SER A 95 -2.62 7.10 5.12
N THR A 96 -2.46 7.95 6.13
CA THR A 96 -3.14 9.26 6.17
C THR A 96 -2.59 10.22 5.12
N ASP A 97 -1.32 10.02 4.74
CA ASP A 97 -0.62 10.80 3.73
C ASP A 97 -0.93 10.30 2.32
N TYR A 98 -0.95 11.25 1.38
CA TYR A 98 -1.02 11.07 -0.06
C TYR A 98 0.31 11.46 -0.71
N PHE A 99 0.70 10.71 -1.73
CA PHE A 99 1.98 10.86 -2.43
C PHE A 99 1.74 11.09 -3.91
N SER A 100 2.21 12.22 -4.43
CA SER A 100 1.97 12.66 -5.81
C SER A 100 2.80 11.88 -6.84
N VAL A 101 2.47 12.08 -8.13
CA VAL A 101 3.37 11.72 -9.23
C VAL A 101 4.73 12.39 -9.02
N GLY A 102 5.79 11.63 -9.22
CA GLY A 102 7.15 11.95 -8.77
C GLY A 102 7.48 11.33 -7.41
N SER A 103 6.91 10.18 -7.06
CA SER A 103 7.18 9.44 -5.82
C SER A 103 7.75 8.05 -6.08
N VAL A 104 8.53 7.55 -5.12
CA VAL A 104 9.07 6.18 -5.09
C VAL A 104 8.69 5.55 -3.74
N PHE A 105 7.94 4.46 -3.81
CA PHE A 105 7.54 3.66 -2.66
C PHE A 105 8.52 2.51 -2.50
N VAL A 106 8.98 2.24 -1.28
CA VAL A 106 9.89 1.13 -0.96
C VAL A 106 9.32 0.36 0.21
N PHE A 107 9.07 -0.94 0.02
CA PHE A 107 8.52 -1.86 0.99
C PHE A 107 9.54 -2.98 1.25
N ASP A 108 10.12 -2.98 2.45
CA ASP A 108 11.08 -3.99 2.88
C ASP A 108 10.42 -4.94 3.88
N ALA A 109 10.35 -6.24 3.55
CA ALA A 109 9.75 -7.25 4.39
C ALA A 109 10.58 -8.54 4.48
N ASN A 110 10.45 -9.23 5.61
CA ASN A 110 11.00 -10.57 5.82
C ASN A 110 9.97 -11.66 5.50
N HIS A 111 8.68 -11.34 5.59
CA HIS A 111 7.57 -12.26 5.38
C HIS A 111 6.39 -11.54 4.73
N LEU A 112 5.77 -12.18 3.74
CA LEU A 112 4.48 -11.79 3.17
C LEU A 112 3.45 -12.87 3.53
N PRO A 113 2.18 -12.55 3.81
CA PRO A 113 1.17 -13.55 4.12
C PRO A 113 1.03 -14.53 2.96
N TYR A 114 0.78 -15.81 3.23
CA TYR A 114 0.36 -16.76 2.21
C TYR A 114 -0.43 -17.91 2.85
N GLY A 115 -1.10 -18.69 2.02
CA GLY A 115 -1.86 -19.86 2.47
C GLY A 115 -3.24 -19.90 1.83
N CYS A 116 -3.94 -21.02 1.99
CA CYS A 116 -5.26 -21.16 1.40
C CYS A 116 -6.24 -20.13 1.94
N SER A 117 -7.07 -19.58 1.04
CA SER A 117 -7.93 -18.41 1.20
C SER A 117 -7.22 -17.05 1.33
N VAL A 118 -5.91 -17.00 1.60
CA VAL A 118 -5.22 -15.73 1.91
C VAL A 118 -5.06 -14.89 0.66
N TRP A 119 -5.44 -13.61 0.74
CA TRP A 119 -5.23 -12.62 -0.31
C TRP A 119 -4.63 -11.37 0.35
N PRO A 120 -3.29 -11.25 0.36
CA PRO A 120 -2.61 -10.10 0.92
C PRO A 120 -2.22 -9.10 -0.16
N SER A 121 -2.13 -7.84 0.25
CA SER A 121 -1.78 -6.77 -0.67
C SER A 121 -0.91 -5.69 0.00
N PHE A 122 0.04 -5.17 -0.75
CA PHE A 122 0.62 -3.84 -0.55
C PHE A 122 0.47 -3.08 -1.87
N TRP A 123 -0.32 -2.03 -1.83
CA TRP A 123 -0.80 -1.34 -3.02
C TRP A 123 -1.01 0.13 -2.73
N THR A 124 -1.31 0.90 -3.77
CA THR A 124 -1.64 2.30 -3.63
C THR A 124 -2.94 2.64 -4.34
N LYS A 125 -3.68 3.61 -3.78
CA LYS A 125 -4.94 4.09 -4.37
C LYS A 125 -5.03 5.60 -4.38
N GLY A 126 -5.59 6.14 -5.44
CA GLY A 126 -5.93 7.56 -5.53
C GLY A 126 -7.10 7.95 -4.63
N GLN A 127 -7.30 9.26 -4.49
CA GLN A 127 -8.52 9.79 -3.89
C GLN A 127 -9.72 9.42 -4.79
N ASN A 128 -10.88 9.12 -4.19
CA ASN A 128 -12.08 8.67 -4.91
C ASN A 128 -11.86 7.38 -5.74
N TRP A 129 -11.22 6.39 -5.12
CA TRP A 129 -11.05 5.05 -5.70
C TRP A 129 -12.39 4.49 -6.24
N PRO A 130 -12.41 3.91 -7.47
CA PRO A 130 -11.25 3.57 -8.31
C PRO A 130 -10.81 4.66 -9.31
N ILE A 131 -11.43 5.86 -9.29
CA ILE A 131 -11.23 6.89 -10.34
C ILE A 131 -9.80 7.42 -10.35
N GLY A 132 -9.19 7.59 -9.18
CA GLY A 132 -7.84 8.15 -9.03
C GLY A 132 -6.69 7.19 -9.32
N GLY A 133 -6.97 6.01 -9.88
CA GLY A 133 -6.01 4.96 -10.18
C GLY A 133 -5.66 4.08 -8.97
N GLU A 134 -5.18 2.88 -9.27
CA GLU A 134 -4.66 1.90 -8.31
C GLU A 134 -3.40 1.22 -8.86
N ILE A 135 -2.45 0.95 -7.96
CA ILE A 135 -1.16 0.33 -8.26
C ILE A 135 -0.95 -0.84 -7.29
N ASP A 136 -1.04 -2.06 -7.79
CA ASP A 136 -0.82 -3.26 -7.00
C ASP A 136 0.66 -3.66 -7.10
N ILE A 137 1.39 -3.40 -6.01
CA ILE A 137 2.84 -3.60 -5.95
C ILE A 137 3.13 -5.03 -5.50
N ILE A 138 2.45 -5.47 -4.45
CA ILE A 138 2.43 -6.85 -3.98
C ILE A 138 0.97 -7.27 -3.96
N GLU A 139 0.61 -8.27 -4.76
CA GLU A 139 -0.71 -8.88 -4.73
C GLU A 139 -0.63 -10.34 -5.21
N ALA A 140 -1.24 -11.23 -4.45
CA ALA A 140 -1.31 -12.65 -4.77
C ALA A 140 -2.47 -13.28 -4.01
N VAL A 141 -2.81 -14.52 -4.37
CA VAL A 141 -3.87 -15.27 -3.71
C VAL A 141 -3.46 -16.69 -3.39
N ASN A 142 -4.07 -17.24 -2.35
CA ASN A 142 -3.95 -18.63 -1.96
C ASN A 142 -2.47 -19.05 -1.80
N ARG A 143 -2.04 -20.09 -2.52
CA ARG A 143 -0.67 -20.61 -2.52
C ARG A 143 0.04 -20.32 -3.85
N MET A 144 -0.23 -19.16 -4.47
CA MET A 144 0.63 -18.66 -5.53
C MET A 144 2.09 -18.64 -5.06
N THR A 145 3.02 -18.87 -5.99
CA THR A 145 4.47 -18.97 -5.71
C THR A 145 5.25 -17.78 -6.28
N TYR A 146 4.54 -16.81 -6.85
CA TYR A 146 5.08 -15.58 -7.39
C TYR A 146 4.07 -14.45 -7.20
N ASN A 147 4.58 -13.23 -7.18
CA ASN A 147 3.75 -12.03 -7.08
C ASN A 147 3.10 -11.68 -8.44
N GLN A 148 1.92 -11.08 -8.40
CA GLN A 148 1.33 -10.39 -9.54
C GLN A 148 1.33 -8.88 -9.25
N MET A 149 1.83 -8.09 -10.19
CA MET A 149 1.64 -6.64 -10.18
C MET A 149 0.53 -6.27 -11.15
N ALA A 150 -0.20 -5.19 -10.86
CA ALA A 150 -1.24 -4.67 -11.73
C ALA A 150 -1.38 -3.16 -11.64
N LEU A 151 -1.99 -2.57 -12.66
CA LEU A 151 -2.60 -1.24 -12.57
C LEU A 151 -4.08 -1.32 -12.92
N HIS A 152 -4.87 -0.51 -12.22
CA HIS A 152 -6.29 -0.31 -12.49
C HIS A 152 -6.56 1.17 -12.73
N THR A 153 -7.27 1.49 -13.82
CA THR A 153 -7.54 2.86 -14.24
C THR A 153 -8.92 3.00 -14.89
N GLN A 154 -9.32 4.25 -15.13
CA GLN A 154 -10.36 4.57 -16.11
C GLN A 154 -9.89 4.26 -17.55
N ASP A 155 -10.80 4.37 -18.52
CA ASP A 155 -10.53 4.06 -19.93
C ASP A 155 -9.42 4.91 -20.54
N GLY A 156 -8.52 4.28 -21.29
CA GLY A 156 -7.41 4.94 -22.00
C GLY A 156 -5.99 4.63 -21.52
N CYS A 157 -5.80 3.74 -20.54
CA CYS A 157 -4.48 3.26 -20.11
C CYS A 157 -4.29 1.77 -20.43
N THR A 158 -3.14 1.44 -21.02
CA THR A 158 -2.75 0.06 -21.35
C THR A 158 -1.25 -0.14 -21.18
N GLN A 159 -0.83 -1.40 -20.96
CA GLN A 159 0.58 -1.77 -21.09
C GLN A 159 0.94 -1.94 -22.58
N PRO A 160 2.06 -1.36 -23.06
CA PRO A 160 2.43 -1.45 -24.46
C PRO A 160 2.96 -2.85 -24.81
N SER A 161 2.79 -3.27 -26.06
CA SER A 161 3.15 -4.61 -26.54
C SER A 161 4.64 -4.93 -26.56
N SER A 162 5.53 -3.95 -26.43
CA SER A 162 6.99 -4.13 -26.47
C SER A 162 7.66 -3.42 -25.29
N VAL A 163 7.25 -3.79 -24.09
CA VAL A 163 7.78 -3.26 -22.85
C VAL A 163 9.11 -3.93 -22.46
N THR A 164 10.07 -3.15 -21.94
CA THR A 164 11.31 -3.70 -21.35
C THR A 164 11.08 -3.95 -19.86
N GLN A 165 10.91 -5.22 -19.50
CA GLN A 165 10.71 -5.67 -18.12
C GLN A 165 11.21 -7.12 -17.96
N SER A 166 11.39 -7.60 -16.74
CA SER A 166 11.77 -8.99 -16.47
C SER A 166 10.58 -9.92 -16.21
N GLY A 167 9.43 -9.38 -15.79
CA GLY A 167 8.20 -10.13 -15.56
C GLY A 167 7.42 -10.45 -16.85
N THR A 168 6.45 -11.34 -16.74
CA THR A 168 5.62 -11.80 -17.86
C THR A 168 4.31 -11.03 -17.89
N THR A 169 4.05 -10.29 -18.98
CA THR A 169 2.76 -9.62 -19.20
C THR A 169 1.61 -10.63 -19.25
N GLY A 170 0.57 -10.36 -18.46
CA GLY A 170 -0.72 -11.03 -18.52
C GLY A 170 -1.71 -10.20 -19.34
N SER A 171 -2.65 -9.54 -18.66
CA SER A 171 -3.57 -8.59 -19.29
C SER A 171 -2.85 -7.29 -19.61
N THR A 172 -3.11 -6.69 -20.77
CA THR A 172 -2.56 -5.37 -21.13
C THR A 172 -3.53 -4.23 -20.87
N ASN A 173 -4.80 -4.51 -20.58
CA ASN A 173 -5.84 -3.50 -20.47
C ASN A 173 -6.12 -3.17 -18.99
N CYS A 174 -5.79 -1.95 -18.58
CA CYS A 174 -5.88 -1.51 -17.19
C CYS A 174 -7.33 -1.20 -16.73
N THR A 175 -8.33 -1.34 -17.62
CA THR A 175 -9.75 -1.12 -17.32
C THR A 175 -10.53 -2.39 -17.02
N GLN A 176 -9.91 -3.54 -17.23
CA GLN A 176 -10.52 -4.85 -16.94
C GLN A 176 -10.54 -5.09 -15.43
N ASP A 177 -11.39 -6.02 -14.99
CA ASP A 177 -11.51 -6.38 -13.57
C ASP A 177 -10.16 -6.78 -12.96
N ALA A 178 -9.30 -7.47 -13.73
CA ALA A 178 -7.96 -7.87 -13.30
C ALA A 178 -6.89 -6.78 -13.52
N GLY A 179 -7.24 -5.65 -14.15
CA GLY A 179 -6.29 -4.62 -14.54
C GLY A 179 -5.32 -5.09 -15.63
N CYS A 180 -4.25 -4.32 -15.81
CA CYS A 180 -3.14 -4.69 -16.70
C CYS A 180 -2.02 -5.34 -15.87
N THR A 181 -1.92 -6.66 -15.97
CA THR A 181 -1.14 -7.48 -15.05
C THR A 181 0.24 -7.85 -15.59
N VAL A 182 1.18 -8.00 -14.68
CA VAL A 182 2.50 -8.59 -14.92
C VAL A 182 2.79 -9.59 -13.80
N ALA A 183 3.04 -10.84 -14.16
CA ALA A 183 3.52 -11.86 -13.22
C ALA A 183 5.04 -11.75 -13.04
N GLU A 184 5.51 -11.77 -11.80
CA GLU A 184 6.94 -11.88 -11.51
C GLU A 184 7.43 -13.29 -11.85
N ASN A 185 8.64 -13.38 -12.45
CA ASN A 185 9.22 -14.66 -12.88
C ASN A 185 10.14 -15.26 -11.81
N GLN A 186 10.62 -14.45 -10.85
CA GLN A 186 11.37 -14.95 -9.70
C GLN A 186 10.45 -15.72 -8.76
N SER A 187 10.72 -17.02 -8.56
CA SER A 187 9.91 -17.92 -7.73
C SER A 187 9.97 -17.65 -6.22
N ASN A 188 10.81 -16.71 -5.79
CA ASN A 188 10.95 -16.24 -4.42
C ASN A 188 10.40 -14.81 -4.24
N SER A 189 9.56 -14.35 -5.16
CA SER A 189 8.89 -13.05 -5.09
C SER A 189 7.67 -13.03 -4.17
N TYR A 190 7.13 -14.21 -3.82
CA TYR A 190 6.01 -14.36 -2.90
C TYR A 190 6.04 -15.74 -2.20
N GLY A 191 5.18 -15.92 -1.20
CA GLY A 191 4.93 -17.21 -0.57
C GLY A 191 6.06 -17.71 0.33
N ASP A 192 6.11 -19.03 0.48
CA ASP A 192 7.10 -19.73 1.30
C ASP A 192 8.53 -19.49 0.80
N ASN A 193 8.74 -19.42 -0.51
CA ASN A 193 10.04 -19.12 -1.11
C ASN A 193 10.53 -17.71 -0.79
N PHE A 194 9.64 -16.71 -0.71
CA PHE A 194 9.99 -15.36 -0.25
C PHE A 194 10.45 -15.40 1.21
N ALA A 195 9.67 -16.03 2.09
CA ALA A 195 10.00 -16.17 3.51
C ALA A 195 11.34 -16.91 3.72
N ASN A 196 11.54 -18.05 3.05
CA ASN A 196 12.76 -18.85 3.12
C ASN A 196 14.00 -18.13 2.59
N ALA A 197 13.83 -17.16 1.68
CA ALA A 197 14.92 -16.31 1.20
C ALA A 197 15.29 -15.17 2.17
N GLY A 198 14.62 -15.05 3.33
CA GLY A 198 14.75 -13.91 4.25
C GLY A 198 14.01 -12.66 3.77
N GLY A 199 13.03 -12.87 2.88
CA GLY A 199 12.22 -11.85 2.24
C GLY A 199 12.93 -11.09 1.13
N GLY A 200 12.65 -9.79 1.05
CA GLY A 200 13.15 -8.94 -0.02
C GLY A 200 12.59 -7.53 0.04
N VAL A 201 12.88 -6.76 -1.00
CA VAL A 201 12.41 -5.39 -1.15
C VAL A 201 11.63 -5.26 -2.45
N TRP A 202 10.43 -4.72 -2.32
CA TRP A 202 9.63 -4.23 -3.43
C TRP A 202 9.75 -2.72 -3.52
N ALA A 203 9.92 -2.18 -4.72
CA ALA A 203 9.89 -0.75 -4.95
C ALA A 203 9.02 -0.41 -6.15
N ALA A 204 8.27 0.68 -6.06
CA ALA A 204 7.43 1.20 -7.13
C ALA A 204 7.71 2.69 -7.35
N GLN A 205 8.05 3.06 -8.58
CA GLN A 205 8.20 4.44 -9.01
C GLN A 205 6.91 4.88 -9.69
N LEU A 206 6.26 5.91 -9.16
CA LEU A 206 5.16 6.63 -9.77
C LEU A 206 5.71 7.92 -10.37
N ASP A 207 5.96 7.95 -11.68
CA ASP A 207 6.60 9.05 -12.38
C ASP A 207 5.82 9.47 -13.64
N VAL A 208 6.05 10.69 -14.13
CA VAL A 208 5.43 11.18 -15.37
C VAL A 208 5.81 10.32 -16.60
N SER A 209 6.95 9.64 -16.56
CA SER A 209 7.41 8.73 -17.62
C SER A 209 6.76 7.34 -17.57
N GLY A 210 6.09 6.98 -16.48
CA GLY A 210 5.48 5.67 -16.29
C GLY A 210 5.42 5.22 -14.84
N ILE A 211 4.81 4.06 -14.64
CA ILE A 211 4.90 3.32 -13.38
C ILE A 211 5.82 2.12 -13.58
N PHE A 212 6.78 1.95 -12.68
CA PHE A 212 7.78 0.90 -12.77
C PHE A 212 7.91 0.22 -11.41
N ILE A 213 7.92 -1.11 -11.40
CA ILE A 213 7.95 -1.90 -10.16
C ILE A 213 9.14 -2.85 -10.22
N TRP A 214 9.91 -2.92 -9.14
CA TRP A 214 11.07 -3.80 -8.98
C TRP A 214 10.89 -4.72 -7.78
N PHE A 215 11.39 -5.94 -7.93
CA PHE A 215 11.61 -6.86 -6.83
C PHE A 215 13.08 -7.28 -6.75
N TRP A 216 13.63 -7.20 -5.54
CA TRP A 216 14.90 -7.82 -5.19
C TRP A 216 14.70 -8.76 -4.01
N THR A 217 15.06 -10.03 -4.17
CA THR A 217 15.21 -10.94 -3.03
C THR A 217 16.28 -10.42 -2.08
N ARG A 218 16.19 -10.76 -0.78
CA ARG A 218 17.04 -10.20 0.29
C ARG A 218 18.52 -10.13 -0.08
N ALA A 219 19.07 -11.18 -0.69
CA ALA A 219 20.48 -11.26 -1.05
C ALA A 219 20.90 -10.37 -2.25
N SER A 220 19.94 -9.90 -3.05
CA SER A 220 20.18 -9.08 -4.25
C SER A 220 19.73 -7.63 -4.12
N VAL A 221 19.26 -7.21 -2.93
CA VAL A 221 18.86 -5.82 -2.69
C VAL A 221 20.06 -4.90 -2.92
N PRO A 222 19.99 -3.97 -3.89
CA PRO A 222 21.12 -3.11 -4.20
C PRO A 222 21.41 -2.14 -3.05
N SER A 223 22.68 -1.74 -2.91
CA SER A 223 23.09 -0.79 -1.86
C SER A 223 22.43 0.58 -1.99
N SER A 224 22.04 0.97 -3.21
CA SER A 224 21.28 2.19 -3.47
C SER A 224 19.87 2.14 -2.86
N VAL A 225 19.34 0.96 -2.53
CA VAL A 225 18.04 0.76 -1.86
C VAL A 225 18.23 0.49 -0.37
N SER A 226 19.02 -0.52 -0.01
CA SER A 226 19.22 -0.92 1.40
C SER A 226 19.92 0.17 2.24
N GLY A 227 20.77 0.99 1.62
CA GLY A 227 21.45 2.12 2.27
C GLY A 227 20.69 3.45 2.22
N ALA A 228 19.51 3.50 1.57
CA ALA A 228 18.79 4.75 1.35
C ALA A 228 18.20 5.30 2.65
N LYS A 229 18.82 6.38 3.16
CA LYS A 229 18.41 7.10 4.38
C LYS A 229 17.82 8.48 4.11
N LYS A 230 18.25 9.16 3.06
CA LYS A 230 17.85 10.55 2.76
C LYS A 230 17.38 10.73 1.34
N SER A 231 17.91 9.94 0.42
CA SER A 231 17.56 10.03 -0.98
C SER A 231 17.77 8.70 -1.68
N ILE A 232 17.17 8.57 -2.86
CA ILE A 232 17.28 7.40 -3.71
C ILE A 232 17.38 7.82 -5.18
N ASP A 233 18.11 7.02 -5.96
CA ASP A 233 18.29 7.19 -7.41
C ASP A 233 17.96 5.87 -8.10
N THR A 234 16.94 5.91 -8.95
CA THR A 234 16.41 4.75 -9.66
C THR A 234 17.21 4.38 -10.91
N SER A 235 18.11 5.24 -11.39
CA SER A 235 18.87 5.00 -12.63
C SER A 235 19.80 3.78 -12.57
N SER A 236 20.17 3.36 -11.35
CA SER A 236 21.06 2.22 -11.09
C SER A 236 20.33 0.88 -10.87
N TRP A 237 19.01 0.88 -10.88
CA TRP A 237 18.19 -0.28 -10.48
C TRP A 237 18.07 -1.37 -11.54
N GLY A 238 18.42 -1.04 -12.79
CA GLY A 238 18.31 -1.96 -13.92
C GLY A 238 16.86 -2.18 -14.34
N THR A 239 16.63 -3.28 -15.05
CA THR A 239 15.32 -3.62 -15.63
C THR A 239 14.27 -3.85 -14.54
N PRO A 240 13.10 -3.19 -14.60
CA PRO A 240 12.01 -3.43 -13.67
C PRO A 240 11.34 -4.79 -13.88
N SER A 241 10.71 -5.30 -12.83
CA SER A 241 9.82 -6.46 -12.86
C SER A 241 8.59 -6.19 -13.72
N ALA A 242 7.95 -5.04 -13.54
CA ALA A 242 6.88 -4.54 -14.40
C ALA A 242 7.14 -3.10 -14.83
N ALA A 243 6.77 -2.80 -16.07
CA ALA A 243 6.81 -1.44 -16.58
C ALA A 243 5.49 -1.07 -17.26
N TYR A 244 5.02 0.14 -16.98
CA TYR A 244 3.83 0.75 -17.55
C TYR A 244 4.20 2.14 -18.06
N PRO A 245 4.90 2.23 -19.21
CA PRO A 245 5.41 3.50 -19.73
C PRO A 245 4.29 4.45 -20.14
N SER A 246 4.54 5.75 -20.02
CA SER A 246 3.52 6.76 -20.31
C SER A 246 3.14 6.88 -21.79
N SER A 247 3.88 6.20 -22.69
CA SER A 247 3.56 6.09 -24.11
C SER A 247 2.20 5.45 -24.41
N SER A 248 1.67 4.65 -23.48
CA SER A 248 0.36 3.97 -23.61
C SER A 248 -0.53 4.14 -22.38
N CYS A 249 -0.12 4.97 -21.43
CA CYS A 249 -0.86 5.28 -20.21
C CYS A 249 -0.48 6.67 -19.68
N ASN A 250 -1.33 7.67 -19.82
CA ASN A 250 -1.03 9.01 -19.31
C ASN A 250 -1.08 9.04 -17.78
N ILE A 251 0.09 8.93 -17.11
CA ILE A 251 0.15 8.78 -15.66
C ILE A 251 -0.51 9.95 -14.92
N THR A 252 -0.27 11.19 -15.37
CA THR A 252 -0.85 12.38 -14.72
C THR A 252 -2.35 12.55 -14.91
N GLU A 253 -2.94 11.82 -15.84
CA GLU A 253 -4.39 11.80 -16.09
C GLU A 253 -5.08 10.72 -15.26
N PHE A 254 -4.47 9.53 -15.15
CA PHE A 254 -5.10 8.38 -14.52
C PHE A 254 -4.74 8.21 -13.03
N PHE A 255 -3.61 8.76 -12.58
CA PHE A 255 -3.13 8.60 -11.22
C PHE A 255 -3.09 9.94 -10.50
N THR A 256 -4.04 10.12 -9.58
CA THR A 256 -4.02 11.22 -8.60
C THR A 256 -2.97 10.95 -7.51
N PRO A 257 -2.71 11.86 -6.55
CA PRO A 257 -1.91 11.50 -5.39
C PRO A 257 -2.45 10.23 -4.71
N GLN A 258 -1.56 9.32 -4.34
CA GLN A 258 -1.90 7.97 -3.88
C GLN A 258 -1.70 7.81 -2.36
N GLN A 259 -2.60 7.09 -1.68
CA GLN A 259 -2.37 6.55 -0.35
C GLN A 259 -1.79 5.14 -0.46
N LEU A 260 -0.96 4.76 0.50
CA LEU A 260 -0.49 3.38 0.66
C LEU A 260 -1.56 2.57 1.38
N VAL A 261 -1.73 1.31 1.00
CA VAL A 261 -2.64 0.37 1.65
C VAL A 261 -1.89 -0.94 1.91
N ILE A 262 -2.07 -1.48 3.11
CA ILE A 262 -1.64 -2.83 3.46
C ILE A 262 -2.86 -3.56 4.02
N ASP A 263 -3.22 -4.69 3.44
CA ASP A 263 -4.30 -5.51 3.94
C ASP A 263 -4.09 -7.01 3.70
N ILE A 264 -4.90 -7.79 4.42
CA ILE A 264 -5.08 -9.21 4.18
C ILE A 264 -6.59 -9.45 4.17
N THR A 265 -7.15 -9.74 3.01
CA THR A 265 -8.49 -10.30 2.88
C THR A 265 -8.43 -11.83 2.77
N LEU A 266 -9.60 -12.47 2.82
CA LEU A 266 -9.73 -13.92 2.69
C LEU A 266 -10.82 -14.25 1.69
N CYS A 267 -10.61 -15.25 0.84
CA CYS A 267 -11.55 -15.65 -0.20
C CYS A 267 -11.92 -14.47 -1.11
N GLY A 268 -13.16 -14.00 -1.05
CA GLY A 268 -13.61 -12.88 -1.87
C GLY A 268 -13.57 -13.15 -3.37
N ASP A 269 -13.61 -12.06 -4.12
CA ASP A 269 -13.81 -12.08 -5.57
C ASP A 269 -12.69 -12.83 -6.32
N TRP A 270 -11.45 -12.77 -5.81
CA TRP A 270 -10.30 -13.43 -6.43
C TRP A 270 -9.90 -14.74 -5.74
N ALA A 271 -9.44 -14.71 -4.49
CA ALA A 271 -8.94 -15.93 -3.83
C ALA A 271 -10.03 -16.99 -3.60
N GLY A 272 -11.30 -16.57 -3.48
CA GLY A 272 -12.47 -17.42 -3.32
C GLY A 272 -13.08 -17.91 -4.63
N GLY A 273 -12.65 -17.38 -5.77
CA GLY A 273 -13.08 -17.86 -7.08
C GLY A 273 -12.83 -19.35 -7.22
N ALA A 274 -13.85 -20.13 -7.56
CA ALA A 274 -13.81 -21.59 -7.45
C ALA A 274 -12.60 -22.23 -8.16
N SER A 275 -12.31 -21.81 -9.40
CA SER A 275 -11.15 -22.29 -10.16
C SER A 275 -9.81 -21.83 -9.59
N VAL A 276 -9.75 -20.60 -9.07
CA VAL A 276 -8.54 -20.01 -8.47
C VAL A 276 -8.21 -20.73 -7.17
N TYR A 277 -9.21 -20.94 -6.31
CA TYR A 277 -9.05 -21.67 -5.05
C TYR A 277 -8.66 -23.14 -5.32
N GLU A 278 -9.41 -23.84 -6.19
CA GLU A 278 -9.14 -25.25 -6.52
C GLU A 278 -7.71 -25.46 -7.07
N SER A 279 -7.20 -24.52 -7.87
CA SER A 279 -5.89 -24.64 -8.53
C SER A 279 -4.71 -24.78 -7.56
N THR A 280 -4.82 -24.24 -6.34
CA THR A 280 -3.70 -24.19 -5.38
C THR A 280 -4.03 -24.77 -4.01
N CYS A 281 -5.30 -24.89 -3.67
CA CYS A 281 -5.77 -25.27 -2.34
C CYS A 281 -6.61 -26.53 -2.29
N GLY A 282 -6.94 -27.08 -3.46
CA GLY A 282 -8.01 -28.06 -3.56
C GLY A 282 -9.36 -27.42 -3.26
N GLY A 283 -10.42 -28.17 -3.48
CA GLY A 283 -11.78 -27.68 -3.37
C GLY A 283 -12.71 -28.69 -4.00
N ASP A 284 -14.00 -28.39 -3.99
CA ASP A 284 -15.04 -29.18 -4.63
C ASP A 284 -15.59 -28.49 -5.90
N GLY A 285 -14.87 -27.49 -6.41
CA GLY A 285 -15.29 -26.64 -7.52
C GLY A 285 -16.39 -25.63 -7.17
N SER A 286 -16.77 -25.50 -5.88
CA SER A 286 -17.72 -24.47 -5.43
C SER A 286 -17.03 -23.22 -4.90
N ALA A 287 -17.69 -22.07 -5.05
CA ALA A 287 -17.25 -20.81 -4.43
C ALA A 287 -17.29 -20.87 -2.90
N THR A 288 -18.12 -21.76 -2.32
CA THR A 288 -18.21 -21.93 -0.87
C THR A 288 -17.05 -22.71 -0.27
N ALA A 289 -16.29 -23.47 -1.07
CA ALA A 289 -15.18 -24.27 -0.58
C ALA A 289 -14.15 -23.43 0.18
N CYS A 290 -13.81 -22.24 -0.34
CA CYS A 290 -12.85 -21.35 0.30
C CYS A 290 -13.27 -20.98 1.73
N TYR A 291 -14.52 -20.55 1.90
CA TYR A 291 -15.07 -20.17 3.20
C TYR A 291 -15.17 -21.36 4.16
N ILE A 292 -15.77 -22.47 3.71
CA ILE A 292 -16.02 -23.66 4.54
C ILE A 292 -14.72 -24.31 4.99
N ASN A 293 -13.71 -24.37 4.12
CA ASN A 293 -12.47 -25.08 4.40
C ASN A 293 -11.48 -24.29 5.25
N ASN A 294 -11.54 -22.95 5.24
CA ASN A 294 -10.48 -22.12 5.83
C ASN A 294 -10.97 -21.10 6.85
N VAL A 295 -12.09 -20.42 6.58
CA VAL A 295 -12.46 -19.22 7.34
C VAL A 295 -13.12 -19.58 8.67
N ILE A 296 -14.05 -20.53 8.66
CA ILE A 296 -14.78 -20.96 9.87
C ILE A 296 -13.94 -21.91 10.74
N ASN A 297 -14.44 -22.20 11.94
CA ASN A 297 -13.78 -23.01 12.96
C ASN A 297 -12.49 -22.33 13.49
N ASN A 298 -11.50 -23.13 13.93
CA ASN A 298 -10.26 -22.63 14.51
C ASN A 298 -9.30 -22.14 13.41
N GLY A 299 -8.67 -20.98 13.62
CA GLY A 299 -7.77 -20.35 12.64
C GLY A 299 -6.35 -20.93 12.54
N SER A 300 -6.09 -22.16 12.99
CA SER A 300 -4.71 -22.70 13.04
C SER A 300 -4.03 -22.84 11.68
N ASN A 301 -4.79 -22.82 10.59
CA ASN A 301 -4.31 -22.78 9.21
C ASN A 301 -3.67 -21.44 8.80
N TYR A 302 -3.83 -20.37 9.59
CA TYR A 302 -3.33 -19.02 9.29
C TYR A 302 -2.00 -18.69 9.99
N ALA A 303 -1.18 -19.69 10.32
CA ALA A 303 0.14 -19.47 10.92
C ALA A 303 1.06 -18.61 10.03
N ASP A 304 0.98 -18.79 8.70
CA ASP A 304 1.78 -18.06 7.72
C ASP A 304 1.04 -16.86 7.09
N ALA A 305 -0.15 -16.50 7.61
CA ALA A 305 -0.94 -15.39 7.09
C ALA A 305 -0.59 -14.07 7.80
N TYR A 306 0.68 -13.65 7.69
CA TYR A 306 1.16 -12.40 8.27
C TYR A 306 2.23 -11.70 7.43
N PHE A 307 2.23 -10.37 7.48
CA PHE A 307 3.36 -9.55 7.07
C PHE A 307 4.34 -9.44 8.23
N SER A 308 5.64 -9.48 7.91
CA SER A 308 6.73 -9.02 8.79
C SER A 308 7.52 -7.96 8.06
N ILE A 309 7.31 -6.69 8.42
CA ILE A 309 7.75 -5.53 7.66
C ILE A 309 8.89 -4.83 8.42
N ASN A 310 10.03 -4.65 7.77
CA ASN A 310 11.14 -3.87 8.31
C ASN A 310 10.82 -2.37 8.25
N TYR A 311 10.39 -1.90 7.08
CA TYR A 311 9.97 -0.52 6.88
C TYR A 311 9.15 -0.34 5.61
N VAL A 312 8.39 0.74 5.58
CA VAL A 312 7.89 1.36 4.35
C VAL A 312 8.46 2.77 4.25
N LYS A 313 9.13 3.09 3.14
CA LYS A 313 9.70 4.42 2.87
C LYS A 313 9.09 5.01 1.61
N VAL A 314 8.88 6.32 1.64
CA VAL A 314 8.47 7.08 0.45
C VAL A 314 9.49 8.18 0.20
N PHE A 315 10.00 8.20 -1.03
CA PHE A 315 10.85 9.26 -1.54
C PHE A 315 10.09 10.06 -2.60
N SER A 316 10.36 11.36 -2.73
CA SER A 316 9.66 12.22 -3.69
C SER A 316 10.61 13.23 -4.36
N LEU A 317 10.24 13.71 -5.55
CA LEU A 317 10.88 14.85 -6.20
C LEU A 317 10.42 16.19 -5.63
N THR A 318 9.33 16.19 -4.85
CA THR A 318 8.82 17.37 -4.16
C THR A 318 9.01 17.24 -2.66
N ASP A 319 9.42 18.33 -2.01
CA ASP A 319 9.57 18.36 -0.56
C ASP A 319 8.19 18.38 0.12
N GLY A 320 7.70 17.21 0.54
CA GLY A 320 6.52 17.09 1.39
C GLY A 320 5.58 15.93 1.06
N VAL A 321 4.60 15.76 1.94
CA VAL A 321 3.47 14.83 1.78
C VAL A 321 2.19 15.63 1.63
N LEU A 322 1.18 15.08 0.95
CA LEU A 322 -0.14 15.70 0.87
C LEU A 322 -1.05 15.10 1.94
N VAL A 323 -1.75 15.94 2.71
CA VAL A 323 -2.80 15.46 3.65
C VAL A 323 -4.18 15.90 3.19
N PRO A 324 -5.25 15.12 3.46
CA PRO A 324 -6.60 15.56 3.14
C PRO A 324 -6.99 16.82 3.95
N SER A 325 -7.53 17.84 3.28
CA SER A 325 -8.07 19.03 3.96
C SER A 325 -9.30 18.67 4.79
N ALA A 326 -9.42 19.27 5.99
CA ALA A 326 -10.59 19.17 6.87
C ALA A 326 -11.91 19.62 6.21
N SER A 327 -11.87 20.26 5.04
CA SER A 327 -13.05 20.71 4.27
C SER A 327 -13.48 19.76 3.14
N GLY A 328 -12.97 18.52 3.08
CA GLY A 328 -13.58 17.42 2.32
C GLY A 328 -13.50 17.50 0.79
N GLY A 329 -12.57 18.26 0.20
CA GLY A 329 -12.50 18.37 -1.27
C GLY A 329 -11.15 18.74 -1.89
N SER A 330 -10.07 18.89 -1.10
CA SER A 330 -8.75 19.21 -1.64
C SER A 330 -7.65 18.70 -0.72
N THR A 331 -6.56 18.19 -1.28
CA THR A 331 -5.35 17.81 -0.51
C THR A 331 -4.43 19.03 -0.36
N VAL A 332 -3.76 19.16 0.79
CA VAL A 332 -2.86 20.29 1.09
C VAL A 332 -1.45 19.75 1.30
N LEU A 333 -0.45 20.44 0.75
CA LEU A 333 0.96 20.11 0.93
C LEU A 333 1.41 20.43 2.35
N VAL A 334 1.97 19.44 3.04
CA VAL A 334 2.60 19.58 4.36
C VAL A 334 4.08 19.23 4.20
N THR A 335 4.94 20.20 4.51
CA THR A 335 6.38 20.00 4.54
C THR A 335 6.76 19.48 5.94
N GLU A 336 7.06 18.19 6.09
CA GLU A 336 7.70 17.71 7.31
C GLU A 336 9.21 17.83 7.23
N SER A 337 9.80 18.54 8.20
CA SER A 337 11.25 18.52 8.42
C SER A 337 11.58 17.37 9.36
N ALA A 338 12.33 16.37 8.89
CA ALA A 338 12.87 15.33 9.74
C ALA A 338 13.77 15.96 10.82
N SER A 339 13.37 15.86 12.09
CA SER A 339 14.18 16.34 13.23
C SER A 339 14.66 15.16 14.07
N ASP A 340 15.98 14.96 14.06
CA ASP A 340 16.71 14.13 15.02
C ASP A 340 16.50 14.67 16.44
N ALA A 341 15.90 13.86 17.31
CA ALA A 341 15.72 14.21 18.72
C ALA A 341 16.98 13.85 19.53
N THR A 342 17.84 14.84 19.81
CA THR A 342 18.76 14.76 20.97
C THR A 342 18.96 16.14 21.63
N SER A 343 18.69 16.20 22.93
CA SER A 343 19.40 16.93 24.01
C SER A 343 18.49 17.66 25.01
N GLU A 344 18.80 17.40 26.29
CA GLU A 344 18.19 17.85 27.54
C GLU A 344 18.14 19.38 27.71
N PRO A 345 17.30 19.92 28.61
CA PRO A 345 17.51 21.23 29.18
C PRO A 345 18.12 21.16 30.59
N SER A 346 19.26 21.82 30.74
CA SER A 346 19.82 22.27 32.02
C SER A 346 19.08 23.51 32.55
N ALA A 347 19.17 23.69 33.87
CA ALA A 347 18.38 24.58 34.71
C ALA A 347 18.75 26.09 34.69
N SER A 348 17.89 26.88 35.37
CA SER A 348 18.07 28.25 35.93
C SER A 348 17.83 29.41 34.94
N SER A 349 17.13 30.52 35.23
CA SER A 349 16.76 31.19 36.49
C SER A 349 15.63 32.22 36.28
N THR A 350 14.70 32.25 37.24
CA THR A 350 13.99 33.40 37.89
C THR A 350 13.87 34.78 37.22
N THR A 351 12.64 35.32 37.20
CA THR A 351 12.13 36.46 38.04
C THR A 351 10.64 36.66 37.73
N GLY A 352 9.72 36.47 38.69
CA GLY A 352 9.01 37.54 39.43
C GLY A 352 7.77 38.04 38.65
N SER A 353 6.54 38.21 39.17
CA SER A 353 6.00 38.31 40.51
C SER A 353 4.46 38.34 40.41
N GLN A 354 3.76 37.72 41.37
CA GLN A 354 2.41 38.06 41.90
C GLN A 354 1.21 38.04 40.94
N SER A 355 -0.03 37.72 41.29
CA SER A 355 -0.74 37.35 42.52
C SER A 355 -2.22 37.19 42.08
N GLY A 356 -2.98 36.24 42.61
CA GLY A 356 -4.44 36.35 42.61
C GLY A 356 -5.24 35.06 42.51
N ASN A 357 -5.37 34.36 43.65
CA ASN A 357 -6.42 33.37 43.86
C ASN A 357 -7.81 34.00 43.70
N LYS A 358 -8.71 33.37 42.92
CA LYS A 358 -10.11 33.16 43.30
C LYS A 358 -10.66 31.89 42.67
N ALA A 359 -10.91 30.91 43.53
CA ALA A 359 -11.88 29.85 43.27
C ALA A 359 -13.30 30.41 43.44
N ALA A 360 -14.22 30.03 42.56
CA ALA A 360 -15.65 29.97 42.85
C ALA A 360 -16.32 28.93 41.95
N THR A 361 -17.09 28.09 42.62
CA THR A 361 -17.76 26.87 42.19
C THR A 361 -19.17 27.13 41.64
N LEU A 362 -19.65 26.18 40.83
CA LEU A 362 -21.04 25.72 40.64
C LEU A 362 -22.01 26.54 39.76
N GLY A 363 -22.63 25.82 38.81
CA GLY A 363 -23.86 26.23 38.12
C GLY A 363 -24.23 25.26 36.99
N ALA A 364 -25.10 24.29 37.30
CA ALA A 364 -25.63 23.30 36.36
C ALA A 364 -26.80 23.84 35.51
N ASN A 365 -27.07 23.11 34.41
CA ASN A 365 -28.28 23.05 33.58
C ASN A 365 -28.47 24.10 32.49
N ALA A 366 -28.43 23.65 31.22
CA ALA A 366 -29.64 23.56 30.38
C ALA A 366 -29.32 22.82 29.06
N TYR A 367 -29.93 21.64 28.90
CA TYR A 367 -30.12 20.98 27.61
C TYR A 367 -31.16 21.76 26.81
N VAL A 368 -30.87 22.05 25.54
CA VAL A 368 -31.91 22.39 24.55
C VAL A 368 -31.72 21.47 23.35
N ALA A 369 -32.77 20.68 23.12
CA ALA A 369 -32.96 19.81 21.98
C ALA A 369 -33.19 20.62 20.69
N VAL A 370 -32.67 20.11 19.58
CA VAL A 370 -33.25 20.38 18.26
C VAL A 370 -33.57 19.04 17.62
N ALA A 371 -34.87 18.80 17.46
CA ALA A 371 -35.46 17.70 16.72
C ALA A 371 -35.94 18.22 15.35
N GLY A 372 -35.92 17.34 14.35
CA GLY A 372 -36.61 17.48 13.07
C GLY A 372 -35.64 17.60 11.88
N ALA A 373 -35.76 16.85 10.79
CA ALA A 373 -36.69 15.80 10.43
C ALA A 373 -36.06 14.94 9.32
N THR A 374 -36.33 13.64 9.38
CA THR A 374 -36.11 12.63 8.34
C THR A 374 -37.08 12.84 7.16
N VAL A 375 -36.59 12.70 5.92
CA VAL A 375 -37.41 12.25 4.79
C VAL A 375 -36.66 11.15 4.05
N LEU A 376 -37.34 10.01 3.94
CA LEU A 376 -36.98 8.83 3.18
C LEU A 376 -36.93 9.08 1.68
N ALA A 377 -36.02 8.40 0.98
CA ALA A 377 -36.32 7.87 -0.34
C ALA A 377 -35.62 6.53 -0.49
N ALA A 378 -36.44 5.47 -0.63
CA ALA A 378 -36.01 4.12 -0.92
C ALA A 378 -36.65 3.68 -2.24
N VAL A 379 -35.85 2.93 -3.02
CA VAL A 379 -36.21 1.93 -4.04
C VAL A 379 -36.84 2.42 -5.36
N SER A 380 -36.15 2.11 -6.47
CA SER A 380 -36.75 1.38 -7.61
C SER A 380 -35.68 0.70 -8.47
N TRP A 381 -36.04 -0.48 -8.95
CA TRP A 381 -35.26 -1.56 -9.58
C TRP A 381 -35.15 -1.45 -11.12
N ILE A 382 -34.23 -2.26 -11.67
CA ILE A 382 -34.32 -3.07 -12.92
C ILE A 382 -33.94 -2.44 -14.30
N LEU A 383 -33.18 -3.27 -15.05
CA LEU A 383 -32.84 -3.31 -16.49
C LEU A 383 -31.65 -2.45 -16.98
N LEU A 384 -30.45 -3.04 -17.02
CA LEU A 384 -29.80 -3.56 -18.24
C LEU A 384 -28.50 -4.30 -17.90
#